data_AF-A0A7X8LEJ8-F1
#
_entry.id   AF-A0A7X8LEJ8-F1
#
_cell.length_a   1.000
_cell.length_b   1.000
_cell.length_c   1.000
_cell.angle_alpha   90.00
_cell.angle_beta   90.00
_cell.angle_gamma   90.00
#
_symmetry.space_group_name_H-M   'P 1'
#
loop_
_entity.id
_entity.type
_entity.pdbx_description
1 polymer ?
#
loop_
_entity_poly.entity_id
_entity_poly.type
_entity_poly.pdbx_seq_one_letter_code
_entity_poly.pdbx_strand_id
1 'polypeptide(L)'
;MFKKHLVILLSLFILILFSACNDNDKNLSNSIISPRESKVKVSVSIDAMKEFVQAVGKDKVEISTIISTGANTHDFEPKAQDILKISNSDI
;
A
#
# COMPACT_ATOMS: atom_id res chain seq x y z
N MET A 1 8.66 25.06 -49.66
CA MET A 1 9.41 24.16 -48.75
C MET A 1 8.96 24.28 -47.29
N PHE A 2 8.42 25.42 -46.84
CA PHE A 2 7.96 25.67 -45.45
C PHE A 2 6.87 24.72 -44.92
N LYS A 3 5.93 24.25 -45.76
CA LYS A 3 4.86 23.33 -45.32
C LYS A 3 5.40 21.99 -44.80
N LYS A 4 6.52 21.50 -45.36
CA LYS A 4 7.17 20.26 -44.91
C LYS A 4 7.90 20.46 -43.58
N HIS A 5 8.55 21.61 -43.41
CA HIS A 5 9.20 21.97 -42.15
C HIS A 5 8.19 22.23 -41.02
N LEU A 6 7.00 22.75 -41.32
CA LEU A 6 5.92 22.93 -40.35
C LEU A 6 5.38 21.60 -39.82
N VAL A 7 5.23 20.60 -40.71
CA VAL A 7 4.80 19.24 -40.31
C VAL A 7 5.85 18.54 -39.44
N ILE A 8 7.13 18.70 -39.76
CA ILE A 8 8.24 18.14 -38.97
C ILE A 8 8.32 18.82 -37.59
N LEU A 9 8.13 20.14 -37.52
CA LEU A 9 8.15 20.90 -36.26
C LEU A 9 6.98 20.52 -35.34
N LEU A 10 5.78 20.33 -35.90
CA LEU A 10 4.60 19.91 -35.14
C LEU A 10 4.76 18.48 -34.59
N SER A 11 5.35 17.58 -35.37
CA SER A 11 5.65 16.21 -34.91
C SER A 11 6.65 16.17 -33.77
N LEU A 12 7.65 17.06 -33.78
CA LEU A 12 8.65 17.14 -32.71
C LEU A 12 8.05 17.69 -31.41
N PHE A 13 7.11 18.63 -31.52
CA PHE A 13 6.41 19.20 -30.36
C PHE A 13 5.54 18.15 -29.64
N ILE A 14 4.89 17.25 -30.38
CA ILE A 14 4.05 16.17 -29.83
C ILE A 14 4.87 15.15 -29.01
N LEU A 15 6.12 14.88 -29.40
CA LEU A 15 7.02 13.98 -28.66
C LEU A 15 7.44 14.54 -27.29
N ILE A 16 7.50 15.86 -27.13
CA ILE A 16 7.88 16.51 -25.87
C ILE A 16 6.73 16.43 -24.85
N LEU A 17 5.48 16.37 -25.31
CA LEU A 17 4.30 16.31 -24.45
C LEU A 17 4.11 14.94 -23.77
N PHE A 18 4.78 13.87 -24.23
CA PHE A 18 4.68 12.53 -23.64
C PHE A 18 5.64 12.27 -22.46
N SER A 19 6.61 13.15 -22.20
CA SER A 19 7.56 12.99 -21.09
C SER A 19 7.06 13.50 -19.73
N ALA A 20 5.80 13.94 -19.63
CA ALA A 20 5.25 14.55 -18.41
C ALA A 20 4.65 13.54 -17.40
N CYS A 21 4.56 12.26 -17.73
CA CYS A 21 4.12 11.23 -16.78
C CYS A 21 5.34 10.54 -16.18
N ASN A 22 6.07 11.26 -15.33
CA ASN A 22 7.18 10.73 -14.56
C ASN A 22 6.91 10.97 -13.09
N ASP A 23 6.17 10.04 -12.47
CA ASP A 23 5.94 10.02 -11.03
C ASP A 23 7.22 9.56 -10.33
N ASN A 24 8.16 10.50 -10.21
CA ASN A 24 9.39 10.34 -9.45
C ASN A 24 9.25 11.16 -8.17
N ASP A 25 8.40 10.68 -7.28
CA ASP A 25 8.30 11.18 -5.92
C ASP A 25 9.52 10.68 -5.11
N LYS A 26 10.67 11.28 -5.40
CA LYS A 26 11.92 11.16 -4.65
C LYS A 26 12.07 12.41 -3.80
N ASN A 27 11.28 12.47 -2.74
CA ASN A 27 11.52 13.35 -1.61
C ASN A 27 12.69 12.79 -0.77
N LEU A 28 13.89 13.27 -1.06
CA LEU A 28 15.08 13.07 -0.23
C LEU A 28 15.02 14.01 0.98
N SER A 29 14.72 13.41 2.13
CA SER A 29 15.15 13.74 3.49
C SER A 29 15.33 15.22 3.86
N ASN A 30 14.35 15.74 4.60
CA ASN A 30 14.67 16.48 5.81
C ASN A 30 13.90 15.88 7.00
N SER A 31 14.65 15.41 7.99
CA SER A 31 14.18 14.86 9.24
C SER A 31 13.45 15.94 10.06
N ILE A 32 12.12 15.98 9.99
CA ILE A 32 11.21 16.31 11.10
C ILE A 32 9.95 15.49 10.86
N ILE A 33 9.77 14.40 11.63
CA ILE A 33 8.54 13.62 11.85
C ILE A 33 7.47 13.87 10.77
N SER A 34 7.61 13.20 9.62
CA SER A 34 6.45 13.02 8.74
C SER A 34 5.44 12.19 9.53
N PRO A 35 4.15 12.55 9.59
CA PRO A 35 3.17 11.59 10.03
C PRO A 35 3.30 10.44 9.04
N ARG A 36 3.88 9.30 9.46
CA ARG A 36 3.61 8.03 8.78
C ARG A 36 2.09 8.05 8.63
N GLU A 37 1.59 8.06 7.39
CA GLU A 37 0.18 7.74 7.17
C GLU A 37 -0.10 6.52 8.04
N SER A 38 -0.92 6.71 9.07
CA SER A 38 -1.12 5.69 10.09
C SER A 38 -1.77 4.51 9.39
N LYS A 39 -1.01 3.43 9.22
CA LYS A 39 -1.52 2.21 8.60
C LYS A 39 -2.73 1.75 9.39
N VAL A 40 -3.76 1.30 8.67
CA VAL A 40 -4.94 0.73 9.31
C VAL A 40 -4.54 -0.60 9.93
N LYS A 41 -4.70 -0.72 11.25
CA LYS A 41 -4.41 -1.94 12.00
C LYS A 41 -5.57 -2.90 11.85
N VAL A 42 -5.35 -4.04 11.21
CA VAL A 42 -6.38 -5.04 10.95
C VAL A 42 -6.05 -6.31 11.73
N SER A 43 -6.98 -6.78 12.55
CA SER A 43 -6.88 -8.10 13.18
C SER A 43 -7.68 -9.13 12.38
N VAL A 44 -7.03 -10.24 12.04
CA VAL A 44 -7.67 -11.36 11.32
C VAL A 44 -7.58 -12.64 12.14
N SER A 45 -8.61 -13.47 12.06
CA SER A 45 -8.64 -14.72 12.84
C SER A 45 -7.57 -15.70 12.37
N ILE A 46 -7.43 -15.92 11.06
CA ILE A 46 -6.59 -16.96 10.47
C ILE A 46 -5.71 -16.42 9.34
N ASP A 47 -4.62 -17.13 9.04
CA ASP A 47 -3.61 -16.73 8.06
C ASP A 47 -4.18 -16.63 6.62
N ALA A 48 -5.15 -17.47 6.26
CA ALA A 48 -5.83 -17.37 4.98
C ALA A 48 -6.48 -15.99 4.76
N MET A 49 -7.00 -15.37 5.82
CA MET A 49 -7.60 -14.04 5.74
C MET A 49 -6.54 -12.94 5.66
N LYS A 50 -5.38 -13.14 6.31
CA LYS A 50 -4.23 -12.22 6.19
C LYS A 50 -3.79 -12.07 4.75
N GLU A 51 -3.73 -13.15 3.98
CA GLU A 51 -3.35 -13.10 2.56
C GLU A 51 -4.31 -12.23 1.73
N PHE A 52 -5.62 -12.36 1.94
CA PHE A 52 -6.60 -11.50 1.26
C PHE A 52 -6.45 -10.03 1.64
N VAL A 53 -6.32 -9.73 2.94
CA VAL A 53 -6.15 -8.36 3.41
C VAL A 53 -4.83 -7.78 2.92
N GLN A 54 -3.76 -8.56 2.87
CA GLN A 54 -2.44 -8.12 2.39
C GLN A 54 -2.45 -7.83 0.89
N ALA A 55 -3.15 -8.64 0.10
CA ALA A 55 -3.28 -8.45 -1.35
C ALA A 55 -4.04 -7.16 -1.70
N VAL A 56 -5.08 -6.83 -0.92
CA VAL A 56 -5.92 -5.63 -1.12
C VAL A 56 -5.29 -4.38 -0.50
N GLY A 57 -4.91 -4.46 0.78
CA GLY A 57 -4.45 -3.33 1.58
C GLY A 57 -2.97 -2.97 1.37
N LYS A 58 -2.15 -3.89 0.84
CA LYS A 58 -0.73 -3.68 0.49
C LYS A 58 0.06 -3.00 1.62
N ASP A 59 0.65 -1.85 1.35
CA ASP A 59 1.48 -1.06 2.27
C ASP A 59 0.66 -0.20 3.24
N LYS A 60 -0.65 -0.08 3.05
CA LYS A 60 -1.56 0.77 3.83
C LYS A 60 -2.13 0.11 5.09
N VAL A 61 -1.90 -1.20 5.26
CA VAL A 61 -2.43 -1.98 6.38
C VAL A 61 -1.31 -2.58 7.22
N GLU A 62 -1.55 -2.71 8.52
CA GLU A 62 -0.75 -3.49 9.46
C GLU A 62 -1.61 -4.65 9.96
N ILE A 63 -1.27 -5.88 9.59
CA ILE A 63 -2.15 -7.04 9.82
C ILE A 63 -1.60 -7.89 10.96
N SER A 64 -2.45 -8.20 11.95
CA SER A 64 -2.14 -9.16 13.02
C SER A 64 -3.05 -10.39 12.91
N THR A 65 -2.48 -11.59 13.01
CA THR A 65 -3.26 -12.83 13.01
C THR A 65 -3.43 -13.33 14.44
N ILE A 66 -4.68 -13.61 14.82
CA ILE A 66 -5.03 -14.03 16.17
C ILE A 66 -4.65 -15.49 16.41
N ILE A 67 -5.01 -16.38 15.48
CA ILE A 67 -4.68 -17.80 15.56
C ILE A 67 -3.37 -18.05 14.81
N SER A 68 -2.35 -18.54 15.51
CA SER A 68 -1.05 -18.84 14.90
C SER A 68 -1.16 -19.88 13.80
N THR A 69 -0.36 -19.73 12.74
CA THR A 69 -0.28 -20.70 11.64
C THR A 69 -0.03 -22.12 12.15
N GLY A 70 -0.84 -23.08 11.69
CA GLY A 70 -0.74 -24.48 12.08
C GLY A 70 -1.46 -24.85 13.38
N ALA A 71 -2.01 -23.90 14.14
CA ALA A 71 -2.91 -24.20 15.25
C ALA A 71 -4.30 -24.61 14.74
N ASN A 72 -4.99 -25.47 15.51
CA ASN A 72 -6.37 -25.84 15.22
C ASN A 72 -7.28 -24.64 15.48
N THR A 73 -7.97 -24.17 14.45
CA THR A 73 -8.79 -22.97 14.48
C THR A 73 -10.18 -23.18 15.07
N HIS A 74 -10.66 -24.43 15.12
CA HIS A 74 -12.01 -24.75 15.62
C HIS A 74 -12.06 -24.87 17.14
N ASP A 75 -10.96 -25.25 17.77
CA ASP A 75 -10.82 -25.39 19.22
C ASP A 75 -10.06 -24.19 19.84
N PHE A 76 -10.07 -23.03 19.16
CA PHE A 76 -9.30 -21.88 19.60
C PHE A 76 -9.93 -21.23 20.84
N GLU A 77 -9.15 -21.19 21.93
CA GLU A 77 -9.48 -20.48 23.16
C GLU A 77 -8.70 -19.14 23.21
N PRO A 78 -9.38 -17.97 23.16
CA PRO A 78 -8.71 -16.68 23.19
C PRO A 78 -8.01 -16.42 24.52
N LYS A 79 -6.78 -15.92 24.48
CA LYS A 79 -6.07 -15.44 25.67
C LYS A 79 -6.30 -13.94 25.85
N ALA A 80 -6.06 -13.44 27.05
CA ALA A 80 -6.15 -12.00 27.33
C ALA A 80 -5.29 -11.15 26.37
N GLN A 81 -4.13 -11.66 25.94
CA GLN A 81 -3.28 -10.99 24.95
C GLN A 81 -3.94 -10.88 23.57
N ASP A 82 -4.76 -11.85 23.19
CA ASP A 82 -5.47 -11.84 21.91
C ASP A 82 -6.57 -10.78 21.93
N ILE A 83 -7.27 -10.67 23.06
CA ILE A 83 -8.25 -9.60 23.29
C ILE A 83 -7.58 -8.21 23.22
N LEU A 84 -6.39 -8.06 23.80
CA LEU A 84 -5.63 -6.82 23.70
C LEU A 84 -5.23 -6.49 22.25
N LYS A 85 -4.84 -7.49 21.45
CA LYS A 85 -4.53 -7.26 20.02
C LYS A 85 -5.75 -6.78 19.26
N ILE A 86 -6.89 -7.46 19.44
CA ILE A 86 -8.17 -7.10 18.80
C ILE A 86 -8.60 -5.69 19.23
N SER A 87 -8.50 -5.36 20.52
CA SER A 87 -8.89 -4.06 21.05
C SER A 87 -8.01 -2.90 20.58
N ASN A 88 -6.76 -3.17 20.16
CA ASN A 88 -5.83 -2.16 19.65
C ASN A 88 -5.85 -2.06 18.12
N SER A 89 -6.65 -2.87 17.44
CA SER A 89 -6.90 -2.80 16.00
C SER A 89 -8.01 -1.80 15.69
N ASP A 90 -7.95 -1.24 14.50
CA ASP A 90 -9.00 -0.36 13.98
C ASP A 90 -10.19 -1.18 13.46
N ILE A 91 -9.91 -2.39 12.94
CA ILE A 91 -10.86 -3.33 12.34
C ILE A 91 -10.48 -4.78 12.70
#